data_AF-A0A453MAT1-F1
#
_entry.id   AF-A0A453MAT1-F1
#
_cell.length_a   1.000
_cell.length_b   1.000
_cell.length_c   1.000
_cell.angle_alpha   90.00
_cell.angle_beta   90.00
_cell.angle_gamma   90.00
#
_symmetry.space_group_name_H-M   'P 1'
#
loop_
_entity.id
_entity.type
_entity.pdbx_description
1 polymer ?
#
loop_
_entity_poly.entity_id
_entity_poly.type
_entity_poly.pdbx_seq_one_letter_code
_entity_poly.pdbx_strand_id
1 'polypeptide(L)'
;PKVSTFSMALVVMCGQPCSGKSEAAACLAAALRSSVPDVTVRVIDESSLHLGRDESYKDMVVEKNLRGVLRSEVDRSVSRDGIIIVDSLNNIKV
;
A
#
# COMPACT_ATOMS: atom_id res chain seq x y z
N PRO A 1 -23.03 -0.83 -23.95
CA PRO A 1 -21.58 -1.11 -23.90
C PRO A 1 -21.05 -1.07 -22.46
N LYS A 2 -20.82 -2.23 -21.83
CA LYS A 2 -20.01 -2.28 -20.61
C LYS A 2 -18.56 -2.06 -21.03
N VAL A 3 -18.02 -0.87 -20.78
CA VAL A 3 -16.57 -0.64 -20.91
C VAL A 3 -15.93 -1.61 -19.93
N SER A 4 -15.22 -2.62 -20.44
CA SER A 4 -14.33 -3.44 -19.63
C SER A 4 -13.15 -2.56 -19.23
N THR A 5 -13.33 -1.79 -18.15
CA THR A 5 -12.27 -1.03 -17.50
C THR A 5 -11.36 -2.03 -16.82
N PHE A 6 -10.16 -2.24 -17.37
CA PHE A 6 -9.06 -2.86 -16.65
C PHE A 6 -8.85 -2.06 -15.35
N SER A 7 -9.17 -2.66 -14.20
CA SER A 7 -9.20 -1.99 -12.88
C SER A 7 -7.90 -2.20 -12.09
N MET A 8 -6.80 -2.44 -12.80
CA MET A 8 -5.48 -2.57 -12.18
C MET A 8 -4.95 -1.18 -11.81
N ALA A 9 -4.78 -0.95 -10.51
CA ALA A 9 -4.11 0.25 -10.03
C ALA A 9 -3.20 -0.07 -8.83
N LEU A 10 -2.04 0.59 -8.81
CA LEU A 10 -1.14 0.61 -7.67
C LEU A 10 -1.09 2.05 -7.14
N VAL A 11 -1.56 2.26 -5.93
CA VAL A 11 -1.54 3.55 -5.24
C VAL A 11 -0.45 3.49 -4.18
N VAL A 12 0.54 4.38 -4.27
CA VAL A 12 1.64 4.45 -3.30
C VAL A 12 1.45 5.69 -2.45
N MET A 13 1.23 5.50 -1.15
CA MET A 13 1.15 6.61 -0.19
C MET A 13 2.57 7.03 0.18
N CYS A 14 2.88 8.32 0.06
CA CYS A 14 4.19 8.87 0.38
C CYS A 14 4.05 10.07 1.32
N GLY A 15 5.00 10.27 2.22
CA GLY A 15 5.01 11.41 3.15
C GLY A 15 5.66 11.11 4.49
N GLN A 16 5.88 12.15 5.29
CA GLN A 16 6.52 12.04 6.61
C GLN A 16 5.71 11.17 7.58
N PRO A 17 6.35 10.58 8.62
CA PRO A 17 5.63 9.95 9.72
C PRO A 17 4.54 10.89 10.26
N CYS A 18 3.39 10.32 10.66
CA CYS A 18 2.25 11.06 11.22
C CYS A 18 1.60 12.13 10.30
N SER A 19 1.87 12.12 8.98
CA SER A 19 1.24 13.05 8.02
C SER A 19 -0.18 12.65 7.56
N GLY A 20 -0.83 11.69 8.23
CA GLY A 20 -2.18 11.23 7.88
C GLY A 20 -2.29 10.21 6.73
N LYS A 21 -1.17 9.61 6.27
CA LYS A 21 -1.18 8.61 5.18
C LYS A 21 -2.13 7.44 5.43
N SER A 22 -2.06 6.85 6.62
CA SER A 22 -2.89 5.69 6.98
C SER A 22 -4.38 6.03 6.99
N GLU A 23 -4.75 7.23 7.45
CA GLU A 23 -6.13 7.71 7.41
C GLU A 23 -6.60 7.91 5.95
N ALA A 24 -5.78 8.56 5.13
CA ALA A 24 -6.08 8.76 3.72
C ALA A 24 -6.20 7.42 2.95
N ALA A 25 -5.33 6.45 3.26
CA ALA A 25 -5.38 5.10 2.67
C ALA A 25 -6.65 4.35 3.07
N ALA A 26 -7.06 4.43 4.35
CA ALA A 26 -8.28 3.82 4.83
C ALA A 26 -9.54 4.44 4.19
N CYS A 27 -9.59 5.77 4.13
CA CYS A 27 -10.67 6.52 3.49
C CYS A 27 -10.77 6.19 1.99
N LEU A 28 -9.64 6.17 1.28
CA LEU A 28 -9.58 5.80 -0.13
C LEU A 28 -10.05 4.35 -0.34
N ALA A 29 -9.59 3.41 0.50
CA ALA A 29 -9.99 2.01 0.40
C ALA A 29 -11.50 1.84 0.62
N ALA A 30 -12.08 2.54 1.60
CA ALA A 30 -13.51 2.51 1.87
C ALA A 30 -14.32 3.09 0.70
N ALA A 31 -13.91 4.24 0.16
CA ALA A 31 -14.57 4.87 -0.98
C ALA A 31 -14.52 4.00 -2.24
N LEU A 32 -13.38 3.36 -2.53
CA LEU A 32 -13.21 2.46 -3.67
C LEU A 32 -14.07 1.20 -3.54
N ARG A 33 -14.09 0.56 -2.37
CA ARG A 33 -14.95 -0.62 -2.12
C ARG A 33 -16.44 -0.29 -2.29
N SER A 34 -16.85 0.94 -1.95
CA SER A 34 -18.23 1.39 -2.17
C SER A 34 -18.53 1.73 -3.63
N SER A 35 -17.57 2.28 -4.37
CA SER A 35 -17.81 2.82 -5.72
C SER A 35 -17.63 1.77 -6.82
N VAL A 36 -16.81 0.75 -6.57
CA VAL A 36 -16.44 -0.29 -7.53
C VAL A 36 -16.46 -1.67 -6.83
N PRO A 37 -17.64 -2.23 -6.54
CA PRO A 37 -17.77 -3.44 -5.71
C PRO A 37 -17.18 -4.70 -6.35
N ASP A 38 -17.04 -4.72 -7.68
CA ASP A 38 -16.46 -5.84 -8.43
C ASP A 38 -14.92 -5.84 -8.43
N VAL A 39 -14.28 -4.83 -7.82
CA VAL A 39 -12.82 -4.68 -7.79
C VAL A 39 -12.28 -4.97 -6.39
N THR A 40 -11.28 -5.85 -6.30
CA THR A 40 -10.65 -6.15 -5.02
C THR A 40 -9.73 -5.01 -4.60
N VAL A 41 -9.97 -4.42 -3.42
CA VAL A 41 -9.14 -3.34 -2.86
C VAL A 41 -8.35 -3.87 -1.65
N ARG A 42 -7.03 -3.93 -1.77
CA ARG A 42 -6.11 -4.40 -0.72
C ARG A 42 -5.19 -3.27 -0.28
N VAL A 43 -5.02 -3.12 1.04
CA VAL A 43 -4.02 -2.22 1.65
C VAL A 43 -2.85 -3.07 2.14
N ILE A 44 -1.62 -2.66 1.83
CA ILE A 44 -0.37 -3.28 2.28
C ILE A 44 0.40 -2.23 3.07
N ASP A 45 0.65 -2.53 4.34
CA ASP A 45 1.42 -1.71 5.27
C ASP A 45 2.35 -2.59 6.13
N GLU A 46 3.14 -2.00 7.02
CA GLU A 46 4.04 -2.77 7.90
C GLU A 46 3.27 -3.72 8.84
N SER A 47 2.13 -3.28 9.36
CA SER A 47 1.33 -4.03 10.34
C SER A 47 0.68 -5.26 9.72
N SER A 48 0.28 -5.18 8.44
CA SER A 48 -0.25 -6.27 7.62
C SER A 48 0.76 -7.40 7.43
N LEU A 49 2.05 -7.10 7.59
CA LEU A 49 3.17 -8.04 7.55
C LEU A 49 3.66 -8.47 8.94
N HIS A 50 2.94 -8.09 9.99
CA HIS A 50 3.31 -8.30 11.41
C HIS A 50 4.65 -7.65 11.78
N LEU A 51 4.97 -6.52 11.14
CA LEU A 51 6.17 -5.73 11.40
C LEU A 51 5.81 -4.48 12.21
N GLY A 52 6.47 -4.30 13.35
CA GLY A 52 6.34 -3.08 14.15
C GLY A 52 7.09 -1.92 13.50
N ARG A 53 6.49 -0.73 13.42
CA ARG A 53 7.09 0.44 12.76
C ARG A 53 8.41 0.87 13.41
N ASP A 54 8.47 0.93 14.73
CA ASP A 54 9.69 1.35 15.45
C ASP A 54 10.87 0.43 15.13
N GLU A 55 10.63 -0.88 15.11
CA GLU A 55 11.67 -1.85 14.75
C GLU A 55 12.03 -1.83 13.28
N SER A 56 11.05 -1.57 12.42
CA SER A 56 11.21 -1.57 10.96
C SER A 56 12.05 -0.39 10.45
N TYR A 57 12.12 0.70 11.23
CA TYR A 57 12.83 1.93 10.88
C TYR A 57 14.00 2.26 11.82
N LYS A 58 14.41 1.35 12.71
CA LYS A 58 15.47 1.59 13.71
C LYS A 58 16.85 1.87 13.11
N ASP A 59 17.16 1.26 11.97
CA ASP A 59 18.42 1.45 11.27
C ASP A 59 18.25 1.24 9.75
N MET A 60 19.28 1.65 9.00
CA MET A 60 19.26 1.62 7.54
C MET A 60 19.19 0.19 6.96
N VAL A 61 19.77 -0.81 7.64
CA VAL A 61 19.79 -2.20 7.16
C VAL A 61 18.41 -2.81 7.31
N VAL A 62 17.77 -2.62 8.46
CA VAL A 62 16.44 -3.12 8.75
C VAL A 62 15.42 -2.46 7.84
N GLU A 63 15.51 -1.16 7.63
CA GLU A 63 14.65 -0.43 6.71
C GLU A 63 14.85 -0.88 5.24
N LYS A 64 16.08 -1.21 4.85
CA LYS A 64 16.35 -1.78 3.52
C LYS A 64 15.70 -3.15 3.37
N ASN A 65 15.76 -3.99 4.40
CA ASN A 65 15.09 -5.30 4.40
C ASN A 65 13.57 -5.16 4.36
N LEU A 66 13.00 -4.24 5.16
CA LEU A 66 11.58 -3.89 5.15
C LEU A 66 11.11 -3.53 3.74
N ARG A 67 11.84 -2.66 3.03
CA ARG A 67 11.54 -2.31 1.64
C ARG A 67 11.51 -3.54 0.72
N GLY A 68 12.42 -4.48 0.93
CA GLY A 68 12.44 -5.75 0.19
C GLY A 68 11.20 -6.59 0.45
N VAL A 69 10.78 -6.71 1.71
CA VAL A 69 9.56 -7.45 2.09
C VAL A 69 8.31 -6.79 1.53
N LEU A 70 8.14 -5.48 1.70
CA LEU A 70 7.01 -4.73 1.16
C LEU A 70 6.93 -4.88 -0.37
N ARG A 71 8.05 -4.71 -1.06
CA ARG A 71 8.12 -4.89 -2.51
C ARG A 71 7.72 -6.32 -2.93
N SER A 72 8.20 -7.34 -2.20
CA SER A 72 7.82 -8.72 -2.49
C SER A 72 6.33 -8.99 -2.26
N GLU A 73 5.72 -8.39 -1.25
CA GLU A 73 4.28 -8.57 -1.01
C GLU A 73 3.44 -7.83 -2.05
N VAL A 74 3.86 -6.63 -2.44
CA VAL A 74 3.23 -5.87 -3.54
C VAL A 74 3.32 -6.66 -4.84
N ASP A 75 4.50 -7.13 -5.23
CA ASP A 75 4.72 -7.90 -6.47
C ASP A 75 3.82 -9.15 -6.52
N ARG A 76 3.59 -9.81 -5.37
CA ARG A 76 2.68 -10.98 -5.27
C ARG A 76 1.20 -10.61 -5.27
N SER A 77 0.86 -9.41 -4.83
CA SER A 77 -0.52 -8.94 -4.65
C SER A 77 -1.10 -8.27 -5.90
N VAL A 78 -0.23 -7.69 -6.73
CA VAL A 78 -0.63 -7.05 -7.98
C VAL A 78 -1.29 -8.10 -8.89
N SER A 79 -2.60 -7.94 -9.14
CA SER A 79 -3.44 -8.86 -9.90
C SER A 79 -4.33 -8.09 -10.88
N ARG A 80 -4.76 -8.74 -11.97
CA ARG A 80 -5.37 -8.06 -13.15
C ARG A 80 -6.63 -7.26 -12.85
N ASP A 81 -7.30 -7.58 -11.75
CA ASP A 81 -8.63 -7.08 -11.40
C ASP A 81 -8.66 -6.50 -9.98
N GLY A 82 -7.57 -5.86 -9.54
CA GLY A 82 -7.44 -5.34 -8.18
C GLY A 82 -6.70 -4.01 -8.07
N ILE A 83 -7.06 -3.27 -7.04
CA ILE A 83 -6.40 -2.04 -6.60
C ILE A 83 -5.58 -2.36 -5.36
N ILE A 84 -4.27 -2.09 -5.44
CA ILE A 84 -3.34 -2.24 -4.33
C ILE A 84 -2.97 -0.85 -3.82
N ILE A 85 -3.19 -0.61 -2.53
CA ILE A 85 -2.77 0.61 -1.85
C ILE A 85 -1.60 0.26 -0.93
N VAL A 86 -0.47 0.92 -1.10
CA VAL A 86 0.73 0.74 -0.27
C VAL A 86 0.83 1.89 0.71
N ASP A 87 0.55 1.63 1.99
CA ASP A 87 0.69 2.60 3.07
C ASP A 87 1.98 2.34 3.85
N SER A 88 3.05 3.02 3.44
CA SER A 88 4.34 3.01 4.11
C SER A 88 4.96 4.41 4.02
N LEU A 89 6.14 4.63 4.61
CA LEU A 89 6.82 5.93 4.50
C LEU A 89 7.10 6.31 3.04
N ASN A 90 7.57 5.35 2.23
CA ASN A 90 7.90 5.51 0.81
C ASN A 90 8.67 6.80 0.47
N ASN A 91 9.44 7.32 1.43
CA ASN A 91 10.19 8.56 1.25
C ASN A 91 11.46 8.27 0.44
N ILE A 92 11.72 9.06 -0.59
CA ILE A 92 13.00 9.00 -1.31
C ILE A 92 14.04 9.62 -0.40
N LYS A 93 15.05 8.83 -0.02
CA LYS A 93 16.24 9.37 0.64
C LYS A 93 17.08 10.06 -0.43
N VAL A 94 17.26 11.38 -0.29
CA VAL A 94 18.22 12.17 -1.07
C VAL A 94 19.61 11.95 -0.49
#